data_AF-A0A7Z8VQY3-F1
#
_entry.id   AF-A0A7Z8VQY3-F1
#
_cell.length_a   1.000
_cell.length_b   1.000
_cell.length_c   1.000
_cell.angle_alpha   90.00
_cell.angle_beta   90.00
_cell.angle_gamma   90.00
#
_symmetry.space_group_name_H-M   'P 1'
#
loop_
_entity.id
_entity.type
_entity.pdbx_description
1 polymer ?
#
loop_
_entity_poly.entity_id
_entity_poly.type
_entity_poly.pdbx_seq_one_letter_code
_entity_poly.pdbx_strand_id
1 'polypeptide(L)'
;RINQTLEQMAQALFKSWFVDFDPVKAKIAAREAGGTAEQANLAATQVISGKTEAQLEVMKTRQSEQYEELKATAELFPDAMQESELGSVPVGWDASEIGKEVTVVGGG
;
A
#
# COMPACT_ATOMS: atom_id res chain seq x y z
N ARG A 1 8.71 0.28 -26.64
CA ARG A 1 9.66 0.77 -25.61
C ARG A 1 8.95 1.55 -24.50
N ILE A 2 8.12 2.56 -24.79
CA ILE A 2 7.34 3.28 -23.74
C ILE A 2 6.46 2.33 -22.91
N ASN A 3 5.72 1.43 -23.57
CA ASN A 3 4.87 0.46 -22.84
C ASN A 3 5.66 -0.48 -21.93
N GLN A 4 6.86 -0.89 -22.33
CA GLN A 4 7.72 -1.75 -21.50
C GLN A 4 8.18 -1.03 -20.23
N THR A 5 8.52 0.26 -20.33
CA THR A 5 8.90 1.06 -19.15
C THR A 5 7.70 1.27 -18.22
N LEU A 6 6.52 1.58 -18.77
CA LEU A 6 5.31 1.73 -17.96
C LEU A 6 4.92 0.43 -17.26
N GLU A 7 5.00 -0.69 -17.97
CA GLU A 7 4.76 -2.02 -17.41
C GLU A 7 5.73 -2.34 -16.29
N GLN A 8 7.03 -2.06 -16.46
CA GLN A 8 8.03 -2.26 -15.41
C GLN A 8 7.74 -1.42 -14.16
N MET A 9 7.30 -0.16 -14.33
CA MET A 9 6.90 0.69 -13.22
C MET A 9 5.67 0.12 -12.49
N ALA A 10 4.64 -0.30 -13.24
CA ALA A 10 3.44 -0.90 -12.66
C ALA A 10 3.74 -2.22 -11.93
N GLN A 11 4.58 -3.07 -12.50
CA GLN A 11 5.03 -4.32 -11.87
C GLN A 11 5.80 -4.06 -10.57
N ALA A 12 6.69 -3.06 -10.55
CA ALA A 12 7.45 -2.70 -9.35
C ALA A 12 6.53 -2.22 -8.22
N LEU A 13 5.55 -1.34 -8.54
CA LEU A 13 4.55 -0.88 -7.57
C LEU A 13 3.68 -2.02 -7.07
N PHE A 14 3.18 -2.88 -7.99
CA PHE A 14 2.36 -4.02 -7.61
C PHE A 14 3.11 -4.99 -6.71
N LYS A 15 4.37 -5.30 -7.03
CA LYS A 15 5.21 -6.17 -6.20
C LYS A 15 5.40 -5.57 -4.81
N SER A 16 5.78 -4.30 -4.72
CA SER A 16 5.98 -3.62 -3.44
C SER A 16 4.71 -3.60 -2.59
N TRP A 17 3.55 -3.29 -3.17
CA TRP A 17 2.32 -3.05 -2.41
C TRP A 17 1.52 -4.32 -2.11
N PHE A 18 1.46 -5.27 -3.05
CA PHE A 18 0.54 -6.40 -2.99
C PHE A 18 1.22 -7.76 -2.86
N VAL A 19 2.55 -7.82 -3.01
CA VAL A 19 3.32 -9.06 -2.83
C VAL A 19 4.25 -8.94 -1.62
N ASP A 20 5.02 -7.86 -1.55
CA ASP A 20 5.98 -7.62 -0.46
C ASP A 20 5.33 -6.88 0.71
N PHE A 21 4.16 -6.27 0.51
CA PHE A 21 3.40 -5.51 1.51
C PHE A 21 4.20 -4.38 2.18
N ASP A 22 5.08 -3.72 1.44
CA ASP A 22 5.97 -2.69 1.97
C ASP A 22 5.25 -1.57 2.73
N PRO A 23 4.09 -1.03 2.28
CA PRO A 23 3.36 -0.01 3.04
C PRO A 23 2.86 -0.52 4.40
N VAL A 24 2.38 -1.76 4.48
CA VAL A 24 1.88 -2.37 5.73
C VAL A 24 3.06 -2.63 6.68
N LYS A 25 4.18 -3.15 6.16
CA LYS A 25 5.40 -3.36 6.94
C LYS A 25 5.99 -2.05 7.47
N ALA A 26 5.95 -0.98 6.68
CA ALA A 26 6.38 0.34 7.13
C ALA A 26 5.53 0.86 8.28
N LYS A 27 4.20 0.66 8.24
CA LYS A 27 3.31 0.99 9.37
C LYS A 27 3.67 0.20 10.62
N ILE A 28 3.85 -1.11 10.49
CA ILE A 28 4.19 -1.99 11.62
C ILE A 28 5.51 -1.56 12.25
N ALA A 29 6.56 -1.36 11.45
CA ALA A 29 7.86 -0.92 11.94
C ALA A 29 7.77 0.42 12.71
N ALA A 30 6.97 1.36 12.23
CA ALA A 30 6.73 2.63 12.92
C ALA A 30 5.99 2.44 14.26
N ARG A 31 5.02 1.52 14.33
CA ARG A 31 4.31 1.18 15.57
C ARG A 31 5.21 0.46 16.58
N GLU A 32 6.02 -0.48 16.12
CA GLU A 32 6.99 -1.22 16.94
C GLU A 32 8.05 -0.30 17.54
N ALA A 33 8.43 0.76 16.82
CA ALA A 33 9.30 1.82 17.32
C ALA A 33 8.60 2.75 18.35
N GLY A 34 7.36 2.48 18.75
CA GLY A 34 6.56 3.29 19.67
C GLY A 34 5.89 4.49 19.00
N GLY A 35 5.80 4.51 17.68
CA GLY A 35 5.16 5.58 16.91
C GLY A 35 3.64 5.60 17.01
N THR A 36 3.08 6.79 16.84
CA THR A 36 1.64 7.04 16.73
C THR A 36 1.06 6.50 15.40
N ALA A 37 -0.27 6.44 15.32
CA ALA A 37 -0.96 6.06 14.07
C ALA A 37 -0.60 7.00 12.91
N GLU A 38 -0.42 8.29 13.20
CA GLU A 38 -0.04 9.28 12.19
C GLU A 38 1.38 9.05 11.67
N GLN A 39 2.32 8.70 12.56
CA GLN A 39 3.69 8.34 12.15
C GLN A 39 3.72 7.05 11.33
N ALA A 40 2.88 6.07 11.66
CA ALA A 40 2.72 4.86 10.84
C ALA A 40 2.18 5.20 9.45
N ASN A 41 1.14 6.02 9.36
CA ASN A 41 0.60 6.48 8.07
C ASN A 41 1.63 7.27 7.28
N LEU A 42 2.44 8.12 7.93
CA LEU A 42 3.53 8.83 7.28
C LEU A 42 4.59 7.87 6.70
N ALA A 43 4.93 6.80 7.42
CA ALA A 43 5.86 5.78 6.93
C ALA A 43 5.31 5.08 5.67
N ALA A 44 4.02 4.72 5.66
CA ALA A 44 3.36 4.22 4.45
C ALA A 44 3.33 5.26 3.31
N THR A 45 3.05 6.53 3.60
CA THR A 45 3.06 7.61 2.61
C THR A 45 4.43 7.75 1.94
N GLN A 46 5.53 7.59 2.69
CA GLN A 46 6.89 7.61 2.12
C GLN A 46 7.11 6.46 1.14
N VAL A 47 6.69 5.23 1.50
CA VAL A 47 6.81 4.05 0.65
C VAL A 47 5.94 4.17 -0.61
N ILE A 48 4.68 4.58 -0.47
CA ILE A 48 3.73 4.71 -1.59
C ILE A 48 4.21 5.75 -2.60
N SER A 49 4.67 6.91 -2.12
CA SER A 49 5.08 8.00 -2.99
C SER A 49 6.52 7.88 -3.51
N GLY A 50 7.33 6.99 -2.90
CA GLY A 50 8.77 6.93 -3.13
C GLY A 50 9.50 8.21 -2.71
N LYS A 51 8.91 9.04 -1.84
CA LYS A 51 9.45 10.34 -1.41
C LYS A 51 10.04 10.25 0.00
N THR A 52 11.09 11.03 0.23
CA THR A 52 11.66 11.21 1.57
C THR A 52 10.77 12.12 2.42
N GLU A 53 10.93 12.07 3.73
CA GLU A 53 10.24 12.97 4.66
C GLU A 53 10.41 14.45 4.28
N ALA A 54 11.63 14.88 3.95
CA ALA A 54 11.89 16.25 3.52
C ALA A 54 11.14 16.63 2.23
N GLN A 55 10.99 15.69 1.28
CA GLN A 55 10.22 15.93 0.06
C GLN A 55 8.72 16.00 0.35
N LEU A 56 8.21 15.19 1.29
CA LEU A 56 6.82 15.24 1.73
C LEU A 56 6.49 16.55 2.45
N GLU A 57 7.39 17.09 3.27
CA GLU A 57 7.21 18.42 3.89
C GLU A 57 7.12 19.55 2.85
N VAL A 58 7.97 19.51 1.83
CA VAL A 58 7.85 20.44 0.69
C VAL A 58 6.53 20.23 -0.05
N MET A 59 6.06 18.99 -0.17
CA MET A 59 4.80 18.69 -0.85
C MET A 59 3.58 19.18 -0.06
N LYS A 60 3.56 18.99 1.27
CA LYS A 60 2.53 19.54 2.17
C LYS A 60 2.32 21.03 1.97
N THR A 61 3.42 21.77 1.78
CA THR A 61 3.38 23.24 1.64
C THR A 61 3.06 23.73 0.23
N ARG A 62 3.50 23.00 -0.81
CA ARG A 62 3.35 23.44 -2.22
C ARG A 62 2.20 22.78 -2.97
N GLN A 63 1.78 21.61 -2.52
CA GLN A 63 0.93 20.64 -3.19
C GLN A 63 0.09 19.89 -2.14
N SER A 64 -0.66 20.65 -1.35
CA SER A 64 -1.42 20.10 -0.22
C SER A 64 -2.45 19.06 -0.65
N GLU A 65 -3.12 19.26 -1.79
CA GLU A 65 -4.10 18.30 -2.33
C GLU A 65 -3.46 16.95 -2.63
N GLN A 66 -2.32 16.94 -3.35
CA GLN A 66 -1.61 15.70 -3.66
C GLN A 66 -1.08 15.02 -2.41
N TYR A 67 -0.71 15.78 -1.38
CA TYR A 67 -0.27 15.23 -0.11
C TYR A 67 -1.44 14.53 0.62
N GLU A 68 -2.61 15.17 0.67
CA GLU A 68 -3.80 14.56 1.28
C GLU A 68 -4.25 13.30 0.53
N GLU A 69 -4.15 13.25 -0.80
CA GLU A 69 -4.43 12.03 -1.57
C GLU A 69 -3.49 10.88 -1.22
N LEU A 70 -2.19 11.15 -1.10
CA LEU A 70 -1.22 10.13 -0.69
C LEU A 70 -1.44 9.66 0.74
N LYS A 71 -1.84 10.57 1.63
CA LYS A 71 -2.19 10.26 3.02
C LYS A 71 -3.45 9.38 3.07
N ALA A 72 -4.50 9.75 2.34
CA ALA A 72 -5.71 8.95 2.22
C ALA A 72 -5.40 7.56 1.65
N THR A 73 -4.53 7.47 0.64
CA THR A 73 -4.07 6.18 0.11
C THR A 73 -3.32 5.36 1.16
N ALA A 74 -2.45 6.00 1.94
CA ALA A 74 -1.75 5.34 3.05
C ALA A 74 -2.73 4.81 4.10
N GLU A 75 -3.80 5.53 4.42
CA GLU A 75 -4.84 5.11 5.37
C GLU A 75 -5.58 3.84 4.94
N LEU A 76 -5.68 3.55 3.64
CA LEU A 76 -6.29 2.32 3.11
C LEU A 76 -5.49 1.05 3.43
N PHE A 77 -4.18 1.17 3.71
CA PHE A 77 -3.36 0.01 4.06
C PHE A 77 -3.53 -0.36 5.54
N PRO A 78 -3.74 -1.64 5.88
CA PRO A 78 -3.76 -2.09 7.27
C PRO A 78 -2.44 -1.80 8.00
N ASP A 79 -2.48 -1.71 9.33
CA ASP A 79 -1.30 -1.49 10.18
C ASP A 79 -0.84 -2.74 10.94
N ALA A 80 -1.35 -3.92 10.56
CA ALA A 80 -1.00 -5.21 11.14
C ALA A 80 -1.08 -6.33 10.09
N MET A 81 -0.40 -7.45 10.38
CA MET A 81 -0.47 -8.70 9.62
C MET A 81 -1.20 -9.78 10.43
N GLN A 82 -1.85 -10.72 9.74
CA GLN A 82 -2.45 -11.93 10.29
C GLN A 82 -1.90 -13.16 9.59
N GLU A 83 -1.89 -14.29 10.29
CA GLU A 83 -1.56 -15.59 9.68
C GLU A 83 -2.74 -16.10 8.85
N SER A 84 -2.45 -16.62 7.65
CA SER A 84 -3.43 -17.25 6.76
C SER A 84 -2.84 -18.52 6.13
N GLU A 85 -3.69 -19.28 5.45
CA GLU A 85 -3.26 -20.47 4.69
C GLU A 85 -2.23 -20.15 3.59
N LEU A 86 -2.17 -18.90 3.12
CA LEU A 86 -1.22 -18.42 2.11
C LEU A 86 0.01 -17.72 2.71
N GLY A 87 0.19 -17.82 4.04
CA GLY A 87 1.22 -17.11 4.80
C GLY A 87 0.71 -15.83 5.46
N SER A 88 1.62 -14.97 5.92
CA SER A 88 1.26 -13.72 6.58
C SER A 88 0.69 -12.73 5.57
N VAL A 89 -0.56 -12.30 5.79
CA VAL A 89 -1.28 -11.33 4.95
C VAL A 89 -1.72 -10.11 5.78
N PRO A 90 -2.01 -8.95 5.18
CA PRO A 90 -2.55 -7.82 5.91
C PRO A 90 -3.86 -8.16 6.63
N VAL A 91 -4.09 -7.56 7.80
CA VAL A 91 -5.34 -7.78 8.54
C VAL A 91 -6.56 -7.39 7.70
N GLY A 92 -7.58 -8.24 7.73
CA GLY A 92 -8.83 -8.07 6.97
C GLY A 92 -8.76 -8.59 5.52
N TRP A 93 -7.65 -9.20 5.12
CA TRP A 93 -7.56 -9.94 3.88
C TRP A 93 -7.82 -11.41 4.14
N ASP A 94 -8.70 -12.00 3.33
CA ASP A 94 -9.07 -13.42 3.42
C ASP A 94 -8.72 -14.14 2.12
N ALA A 95 -8.18 -15.35 2.25
CA ALA A 95 -7.99 -16.25 1.12
C ALA A 95 -9.35 -16.90 0.80
N SER A 96 -9.80 -16.76 -0.44
CA SER A 96 -11.05 -17.36 -0.92
C SER A 96 -10.84 -18.01 -2.29
N GLU A 97 -11.75 -18.91 -2.65
CA GLU A 97 -11.78 -19.50 -3.99
C GLU A 97 -12.43 -18.51 -4.95
N ILE A 98 -11.82 -18.26 -6.11
CA ILE A 98 -12.33 -17.31 -7.12
C ILE A 98 -13.81 -17.55 -7.43
N GLY A 99 -14.25 -18.81 -7.52
CA GLY A 99 -15.65 -19.17 -7.81
C GLY A 99 -16.66 -18.74 -6.75
N LYS A 100 -16.22 -18.41 -5.51
CA LYS A 100 -17.07 -17.88 -4.44
C LYS A 100 -17.24 -16.35 -4.55
N GLU A 101 -16.24 -15.66 -5.10
CA GLU A 101 -16.21 -14.19 -5.18
C GLU A 101 -16.76 -13.63 -6.50
N VAL A 102 -16.87 -14.47 -7.55
CA VAL A 102 -17.29 -14.02 -8.88
C VAL A 102 -18.58 -14.68 -9.34
N THR A 103 -19.46 -13.90 -9.96
CA THR A 103 -20.62 -14.44 -10.69
C THR A 103 -20.25 -14.65 -12.15
N VAL A 104 -20.28 -15.89 -12.63
CA VAL A 104 -20.02 -16.21 -14.03
C VAL A 104 -21.28 -15.91 -14.85
N VAL A 105 -21.24 -14.82 -15.63
CA VAL A 105 -22.22 -14.53 -16.67
C VAL A 105 -21.69 -15.07 -18.00
N GLY A 106 -22.26 -16.20 -18.45
CA GLY A 106 -21.88 -16.84 -19.72
C GLY A 106 -22.35 -16.03 -20.94
N GLY A 107 -21.50 -15.97 -21.98
CA GLY A 107 -21.89 -15.54 -23.32
C GLY A 107 -22.25 -16.77 -24.16
N GLY A 108 -23.45 -16.75 -24.77
CA GLY A 108 -23.84 -17.71 -25.79
C GLY A 108 -23.13 -17.48 -27.12
#